data_AF-A0A1W9WUC2-F1
#
_entry.id   AF-A0A1W9WUC2-F1
#
_cell.length_a   1.000
_cell.length_b   1.000
_cell.length_c   1.000
_cell.angle_alpha   90.00
_cell.angle_beta   90.00
_cell.angle_gamma   90.00
#
_symmetry.space_group_name_H-M   'P 1'
#
loop_
_entity.id
_entity.type
_entity.pdbx_description
1 polymer ?
#
loop_
_entity_poly.entity_id
_entity_poly.type
_entity_poly.pdbx_seq_one_letter_code
_entity_poly.pdbx_strand_id
1 'polypeptide(L)'
;MVVGLLYYTYNTWPAWGIAAYLNLGILAMIHLGIAFLLLSFLIVHVYMTTTGHTISAHIAAMWSGWEEVEEGANIEDWEKAKVRS
;
A
#
# COMPACT_ATOMS: atom_id res chain seq x y z
N MET A 1 4.76 9.72 3.90
CA MET A 1 3.78 10.49 4.71
C MET A 1 4.43 11.46 5.70
N VAL A 2 5.53 11.08 6.37
CA VAL A 2 6.29 11.95 7.31
C VAL A 2 6.59 13.34 6.75
N VAL A 3 7.07 13.44 5.50
CA VAL A 3 7.35 14.72 4.82
C VAL A 3 6.09 15.59 4.67
N GLY A 4 4.91 14.96 4.48
CA GLY A 4 3.63 15.68 4.40
C GLY A 4 3.14 16.18 5.75
N LEU A 5 3.32 15.38 6.80
CA LEU A 5 3.06 15.82 8.17
C LEU A 5 3.98 16.98 8.56
N LEU A 6 5.25 16.90 8.19
CA LEU A 6 6.20 17.99 8.42
C LEU A 6 5.79 19.25 7.64
N TYR A 7 5.42 19.12 6.36
CA TYR A 7 4.88 20.21 5.53
C TYR A 7 3.65 20.87 6.17
N TYR A 8 2.70 20.08 6.67
CA TYR A 8 1.50 20.58 7.36
C TYR A 8 1.84 21.47 8.57
N THR A 9 2.90 21.14 9.29
CA THR A 9 3.36 21.90 10.47
C THR A 9 4.21 23.14 10.15
N TYR A 10 4.33 23.57 8.88
CA TYR A 10 5.22 24.67 8.49
C TYR A 10 5.08 25.93 9.35
N ASN A 11 3.85 26.33 9.69
CA ASN A 11 3.59 27.55 10.47
C ASN A 11 4.16 27.49 11.91
N THR A 12 4.44 26.30 12.45
CA THR A 12 5.01 26.14 13.80
C THR A 12 6.53 26.01 13.79
N TRP A 13 7.17 25.91 12.63
CA TRP A 13 8.63 25.75 12.53
C TRP A 13 9.45 26.90 13.13
N PRO A 14 9.02 28.18 13.06
CA PRO A 14 9.74 29.26 13.75
C PRO A 14 9.79 29.05 15.26
N ALA A 15 8.68 28.60 15.87
CA ALA A 15 8.62 28.30 17.30
C ALA A 15 9.49 27.10 17.70
N TRP A 16 9.71 26.16 16.78
CA TRP A 16 10.62 25.02 16.97
C TRP A 16 12.08 25.33 16.66
N GLY A 17 12.38 26.53 16.13
CA GLY A 17 13.74 26.92 15.73
C GLY A 17 14.28 26.17 14.50
N ILE A 18 13.43 25.44 13.76
CA ILE A 18 13.86 24.62 12.61
C ILE A 18 13.69 25.31 11.26
N ALA A 19 13.01 26.47 11.22
CA ALA A 19 12.67 27.17 9.98
C ALA A 19 13.89 27.57 9.14
N ALA A 20 15.05 27.81 9.76
CA ALA A 20 16.28 28.15 9.05
C ALA A 20 16.98 26.95 8.39
N TYR A 21 16.66 25.72 8.82
CA TYR A 21 17.36 24.51 8.38
C TYR A 21 16.56 23.72 7.34
N LEU A 22 15.26 23.97 7.23
CA LEU A 22 14.36 23.23 6.34
C LEU A 22 13.83 24.12 5.23
N ASN A 23 13.87 23.61 4.00
CA ASN A 23 13.31 24.28 2.84
C ASN A 23 11.92 23.71 2.53
N LEU A 24 10.91 24.59 2.57
CA LEU A 24 9.52 24.22 2.32
C LEU A 24 9.31 23.64 0.91
N GLY A 25 9.92 24.25 -0.10
CA GLY A 25 9.80 23.84 -1.50
C GLY A 25 10.37 22.45 -1.75
N ILE A 26 11.53 22.14 -1.15
CA ILE A 26 12.14 20.80 -1.26
C ILE A 26 11.23 19.74 -0.61
N LEU A 27 10.71 20.01 0.59
CA LEU A 27 9.80 19.08 1.27
C LEU A 27 8.50 18.86 0.49
N ALA A 28 7.92 19.93 -0.08
CA ALA A 28 6.74 19.82 -0.93
C ALA A 28 7.01 18.96 -2.18
N MET A 29 8.15 19.15 -2.86
CA MET A 29 8.52 18.35 -4.03
C MET A 29 8.78 16.88 -3.68
N ILE A 30 9.42 16.60 -2.55
CA ILE A 30 9.61 15.22 -2.07
C ILE A 30 8.26 14.58 -1.75
N HIS A 31 7.36 15.29 -1.06
CA HIS A 31 6.03 14.78 -0.76
C HIS A 31 5.25 14.45 -2.03
N LEU A 32 5.29 15.35 -3.02
CA LEU A 32 4.66 15.16 -4.32
C LEU A 32 5.23 13.94 -5.05
N GLY A 33 6.56 13.79 -5.08
CA GLY A 33 7.22 12.63 -5.68
C GLY A 33 6.79 11.31 -5.03
N ILE A 34 6.76 11.26 -3.70
CA ILE A 34 6.29 10.07 -2.96
C ILE A 34 4.81 9.79 -3.23
N ALA A 35 3.97 10.83 -3.35
CA ALA A 35 2.55 10.66 -3.68
C ALA A 35 2.36 10.02 -5.06
N PHE A 36 3.13 10.42 -6.07
CA PHE A 36 3.09 9.79 -7.38
C PHE A 36 3.59 8.34 -7.37
N LEU A 37 4.63 8.02 -6.59
CA LEU A 37 5.10 6.64 -6.43
C LEU A 37 4.02 5.75 -5.79
N LEU A 38 3.35 6.24 -4.74
CA LEU A 38 2.24 5.53 -4.11
C LEU A 38 1.02 5.39 -5.03
N LEU A 39 0.71 6.41 -5.82
CA LEU A 39 -0.36 6.35 -6.81
C LEU A 39 -0.05 5.32 -7.90
N SER A 40 1.18 5.31 -8.41
CA SER A 40 1.63 4.30 -9.39
C SER A 40 1.58 2.89 -8.80
N PHE A 41 2.06 2.71 -7.57
CA PHE A 41 1.93 1.45 -6.85
C PHE A 41 0.46 1.02 -6.72
N LEU A 42 -0.44 1.91 -6.33
CA LEU A 42 -1.86 1.61 -6.17
C LEU A 42 -2.50 1.16 -7.49
N ILE A 43 -2.20 1.85 -8.59
CA ILE A 43 -2.72 1.49 -9.93
C ILE A 43 -2.27 0.08 -10.31
N VAL A 44 -0.97 -0.19 -10.20
CA VAL A 44 -0.41 -1.52 -10.53
C VAL A 44 -0.94 -2.57 -9.56
N HIS A 45 -1.02 -2.28 -8.28
CA HIS A 45 -1.51 -3.19 -7.26
C HIS A 45 -2.95 -3.62 -7.55
N VAL A 46 -3.85 -2.65 -7.76
CA VAL A 46 -5.26 -2.92 -8.13
C VAL A 46 -5.32 -3.70 -9.43
N TYR A 47 -4.53 -3.34 -10.44
CA TYR A 47 -4.46 -4.12 -11.68
C TYR A 47 -4.08 -5.59 -11.42
N MET A 48 -3.02 -5.85 -10.66
CA MET A 48 -2.59 -7.22 -10.32
C MET A 48 -3.65 -7.98 -9.52
N THR A 49 -4.49 -7.32 -8.72
CA THR A 49 -5.61 -8.00 -8.05
C THR A 49 -6.68 -8.50 -9.03
N THR A 50 -6.72 -7.98 -10.26
CA THR A 50 -7.70 -8.38 -11.29
C THR A 50 -7.20 -9.46 -12.25
N THR A 51 -5.93 -9.88 -12.15
CA THR A 51 -5.32 -10.87 -13.06
C THR A 51 -5.49 -12.32 -12.61
N GLY A 52 -6.48 -12.63 -11.76
CA GLY A 52 -6.78 -13.99 -11.30
C GLY A 52 -7.72 -14.78 -12.21
N HIS A 53 -8.11 -15.99 -11.81
CA HIS A 53 -9.05 -16.86 -12.54
C HIS A 53 -10.41 -16.19 -12.80
N THR A 54 -10.80 -15.27 -11.92
CA THR A 54 -11.86 -14.29 -12.15
C THR A 54 -11.36 -12.91 -11.72
N ILE A 55 -11.98 -11.84 -12.25
CA ILE A 55 -11.58 -10.45 -11.96
C ILE A 55 -11.57 -10.16 -10.44
N SER A 56 -12.41 -10.83 -9.67
CA SER A 56 -12.51 -10.66 -8.22
C SER A 56 -11.82 -11.75 -7.40
N ALA A 57 -11.17 -12.74 -8.01
CA ALA A 57 -10.62 -13.91 -7.28
C ALA A 57 -9.66 -13.49 -6.15
N HIS A 58 -8.61 -12.73 -6.48
CA HIS A 58 -7.64 -12.29 -5.47
C HIS A 58 -8.25 -11.27 -4.49
N ILE A 59 -9.19 -10.43 -4.93
CA ILE A 59 -9.90 -9.49 -4.04
C ILE A 59 -10.77 -10.24 -3.03
N ALA A 60 -11.46 -11.29 -3.46
CA ALA A 60 -12.27 -12.14 -2.59
C ALA A 60 -11.39 -12.85 -1.57
N ALA A 61 -10.23 -13.36 -1.99
CA ALA A 61 -9.25 -13.99 -1.09
C ALA A 61 -8.71 -13.02 -0.01
N MET A 62 -8.49 -11.75 -0.35
CA MET A 62 -8.10 -10.73 0.64
C MET A 62 -9.17 -10.49 1.72
N TRP A 63 -10.45 -10.64 1.38
CA TRP A 63 -11.56 -10.45 2.31
C TRP A 63 -11.88 -11.73 3.12
N SER A 64 -11.95 -12.88 2.45
CA SER A 64 -12.29 -14.16 3.07
C SER A 64 -11.10 -14.77 3.83
N GLY A 65 -9.87 -14.41 3.46
CA GLY A 65 -8.64 -15.07 3.89
C GLY A 65 -8.39 -16.44 3.23
N TRP A 66 -9.22 -16.83 2.26
CA TRP A 66 -9.16 -18.12 1.57
C TRP A 66 -9.12 -17.92 0.06
N GLU A 67 -8.19 -18.60 -0.60
CA GLU A 67 -8.06 -18.59 -2.06
C GLU A 67 -8.59 -19.90 -2.65
N GLU A 68 -9.38 -19.79 -3.72
CA GLU A 68 -9.75 -20.94 -4.53
C GLU A 68 -8.57 -21.28 -5.45
N VAL A 69 -8.13 -22.53 -5.40
CA VAL A 69 -6.94 -23.01 -6.12
C VAL A 69 -7.37 -24.02 -7.18
N GLU A 70 -6.70 -24.04 -8.33
CA GLU A 70 -7.03 -25.01 -9.39
C GLU A 70 -6.81 -26.46 -8.93
N GLU A 71 -7.66 -27.37 -9.44
CA GLU A 71 -7.51 -28.80 -9.20
C GLU A 71 -6.14 -29.29 -9.70
N GLY A 72 -5.36 -29.88 -8.81
CA GLY A 72 -4.00 -30.37 -9.12
C GLY A 72 -2.88 -29.39 -8.75
N ALA A 73 -3.20 -28.19 -8.24
CA ALA A 73 -2.21 -27.35 -7.60
C ALA A 73 -1.58 -28.07 -6.40
N ASN A 74 -0.24 -28.03 -6.30
CA ASN A 74 0.45 -28.55 -5.13
C ASN A 74 0.27 -27.55 -3.99
N ILE A 75 -0.62 -27.88 -3.05
CA ILE A 75 -0.89 -27.09 -1.85
C ILE A 75 -0.23 -27.79 -0.67
N GLU A 76 0.58 -27.04 0.08
CA GLU A 76 1.23 -27.55 1.27
C GLU A 76 0.20 -27.92 2.35
N ASP A 77 0.47 -28.93 3.16
CA ASP A 77 -0.52 -29.46 4.11
C ASP A 77 -0.95 -28.45 5.19
N TRP A 78 -0.11 -27.45 5.46
CA TRP A 78 -0.39 -26.39 6.42
C TRP A 78 -1.26 -25.25 5.84
N GLU A 79 -1.44 -25.18 4.52
CA GLU A 79 -2.31 -24.20 3.82
C GLU A 79 -3.73 -24.73 3.62
N LYS A 80 -3.93 -26.06 3.72
CA LYS A 80 -5.24 -26.68 3.57
C LYS A 80 -6.13 -26.39 4.78
N ALA A 81 -7.38 -26.02 4.52
CA ALA A 81 -8.38 -25.92 5.58
C ALA A 81 -8.50 -27.25 6.34
N LYS A 82 -8.53 -27.20 7.68
CA LYS A 82 -8.81 -28.40 8.49
C LYS A 82 -10.22 -28.89 8.16
N VAL A 83 -10.33 -30.04 7.51
CA VAL A 83 -11.61 -30.72 7.28
C VAL A 83 -12.24 -30.97 8.66
N ARG A 84 -13.37 -30.32 8.96
CA ARG A 84 -14.13 -30.61 10.18
C ARG A 84 -14.72 -32.02 9.99
N SER A 85 -14.26 -32.96 10.83
CA SER A 85 -14.83 -34.30 10.97
C SER A 85 -16.25 -34.28 11.49
#